data_AF-A0A9E5P603-F1
#
_entry.id   AF-A0A9E5P603-F1
#
_cell.length_a   1.000
_cell.length_b   1.000
_cell.length_c   1.000
_cell.angle_alpha   90.00
_cell.angle_beta   90.00
_cell.angle_gamma   90.00
#
_symmetry.space_group_name_H-M   'P 1'
#
loop_
_entity.id
_entity.type
_entity.pdbx_description
1 polymer ?
#
loop_
_entity_poly.entity_id
_entity_poly.type
_entity_poly.pdbx_seq_one_letter_code
_entity_poly.pdbx_strand_id
1 'polypeptide(L)'
;MKNHFTPMPTVVSMVAMAGALLVAAPVAAQEETDVLEKLVVIQAPMTIDRKEENRAANPTLSSEFIELKRQVSFADLDLADYADVVELEARIEAVAKNSCHMLSEMFPFDGSGKMEIHRCQKRAIASALEQKELAIAAAR
;
A
#
# COMPACT_ATOMS: atom_id res chain seq x y z
N MET A 1 29.03 -5.84 60.76
CA MET A 1 30.32 -5.86 61.48
C MET A 1 31.44 -5.70 60.47
N LYS A 2 32.34 -4.71 60.68
CA LYS A 2 33.69 -4.54 60.11
C LYS A 2 33.78 -4.39 58.58
N ASN A 3 33.94 -3.17 58.05
CA ASN A 3 35.17 -2.37 57.95
C ASN A 3 36.11 -2.80 56.79
N HIS A 4 36.26 -1.86 55.85
CA HIS A 4 37.49 -1.41 55.18
C HIS A 4 38.53 -2.43 54.70
N PHE A 5 38.87 -2.36 53.40
CA PHE A 5 40.27 -2.26 52.95
C PHE A 5 40.34 -1.71 51.50
N THR A 6 41.00 -0.56 51.32
CA THR A 6 41.54 -0.01 50.05
C THR A 6 42.94 -0.60 49.82
N PRO A 7 43.56 -0.63 48.62
CA PRO A 7 44.13 0.57 47.96
C PRO A 7 44.17 0.58 46.40
N MET A 8 44.38 1.79 45.86
CA MET A 8 44.80 2.07 44.48
C MET A 8 46.20 1.50 44.18
N PRO A 9 46.58 1.37 42.89
CA PRO A 9 47.50 2.36 42.40
C PRO A 9 47.13 2.95 41.04
N THR A 10 47.35 4.26 40.98
CA THR A 10 47.41 5.16 39.84
C THR A 10 48.46 4.74 38.81
N VAL A 11 48.08 4.71 37.53
CA VAL A 11 48.96 5.14 36.45
C VAL A 11 48.14 6.01 35.50
N VAL A 12 48.37 7.31 35.59
CA VAL A 12 47.91 8.30 34.63
C VAL A 12 48.78 8.15 33.40
N SER A 13 48.18 7.80 32.27
CA SER A 13 48.81 7.94 30.97
C SER A 13 47.85 8.72 30.07
N MET A 14 48.06 10.03 30.01
CA MET A 14 47.52 10.90 28.98
C MET A 14 48.07 10.45 27.63
N VAL A 15 47.22 9.88 26.79
CA VAL A 15 47.42 9.90 25.34
C VAL A 15 46.27 10.73 24.77
N ALA A 16 46.58 11.99 24.50
CA ALA A 16 45.74 12.87 23.71
C ALA A 16 45.77 12.37 22.26
N MET A 17 44.72 11.66 21.86
CA MET A 17 44.40 11.44 20.45
C MET A 17 43.17 12.28 20.12
N ALA A 18 43.46 13.47 19.59
CA ALA A 18 42.51 14.23 18.81
C ALA A 18 42.20 13.42 17.54
N GLY A 19 41.08 12.72 17.53
CA GLY A 19 40.55 12.00 16.37
C GLY A 19 39.14 12.49 16.12
N ALA A 20 38.93 13.05 14.92
CA ALA A 20 37.73 13.77 14.52
C ALA A 20 36.41 13.04 14.87
N LEU A 21 35.51 13.74 15.56
CA LEU A 21 34.09 13.40 15.57
C LEU A 21 33.57 13.51 14.14
N LEU A 22 33.53 12.39 13.42
CA LEU A 22 32.65 12.24 12.27
C LEU A 22 31.22 12.34 12.79
N VAL A 23 30.67 13.55 12.77
CA VAL A 23 29.23 13.78 12.82
C VAL A 23 28.68 13.16 11.54
N ALA A 24 28.27 11.90 11.62
CA ALA A 24 27.43 11.30 10.61
C ALA A 24 26.12 12.07 10.63
N ALA A 25 26.01 13.10 9.78
CA ALA A 25 24.73 13.72 9.48
C ALA A 25 23.82 12.61 8.92
N PRO A 26 22.56 12.49 9.38
CA PRO A 26 21.60 11.64 8.72
C PRO A 26 21.33 12.24 7.34
N VAL A 27 22.00 11.69 6.33
CA VAL A 27 21.78 12.05 4.93
C VAL A 27 20.46 11.42 4.51
N ALA A 28 19.45 12.28 4.36
CA ALA A 28 18.24 12.16 3.53
C ALA A 28 17.51 10.80 3.51
N ALA A 29 16.46 10.71 4.33
CA ALA A 29 15.31 9.85 4.11
C ALA A 29 14.07 10.68 3.67
N GLN A 30 14.27 11.72 2.85
CA GLN A 30 13.21 12.68 2.49
C GLN A 30 12.57 12.43 1.12
N GLU A 31 13.08 11.52 0.29
CA GLU A 31 12.47 11.21 -1.02
C GLU A 31 11.37 10.14 -0.96
N GLU A 32 11.35 9.27 0.05
CA GLU A 32 10.39 8.16 0.09
C GLU A 32 9.00 8.61 0.54
N THR A 33 8.91 9.65 1.35
CA THR A 33 7.62 10.20 1.84
C THR A 33 6.85 10.97 0.78
N ASP A 34 7.52 11.75 -0.09
CA ASP A 34 6.83 12.53 -1.13
C ASP A 34 6.20 11.63 -2.22
N VAL A 35 6.80 10.45 -2.46
CA VAL A 35 6.25 9.47 -3.42
C VAL A 35 5.01 8.77 -2.84
N LEU A 36 4.99 8.46 -1.54
CA LEU A 36 3.83 7.88 -0.86
C LEU A 36 2.63 8.84 -0.81
N GLU A 37 2.89 10.14 -0.78
CA GLU A 37 1.86 11.19 -0.84
C GLU A 37 1.21 11.32 -2.23
N LYS A 38 1.86 10.80 -3.28
CA LYS A 38 1.42 10.89 -4.68
C LYS A 38 0.88 9.57 -5.24
N LEU A 39 0.11 8.86 -4.42
CA LEU A 39 -0.51 7.58 -4.76
C LEU A 39 -2.02 7.57 -4.47
N VAL A 40 -2.78 6.93 -5.36
CA VAL A 40 -4.17 6.53 -5.13
C VAL A 40 -4.23 5.01 -5.01
N VAL A 41 -4.80 4.53 -3.90
CA VAL A 41 -5.01 3.10 -3.66
C VAL A 41 -6.37 2.67 -4.19
N ILE A 42 -6.38 1.70 -5.09
CA ILE A 42 -7.57 1.05 -5.64
C ILE A 42 -7.75 -0.29 -4.94
N GLN A 43 -8.93 -0.51 -4.36
CA GLN A 43 -9.33 -1.76 -3.73
C GLN A 43 -10.35 -2.44 -4.65
N ALA A 44 -9.99 -3.57 -5.25
CA ALA A 44 -10.85 -4.32 -6.16
C ALA A 44 -11.46 -5.54 -5.44
N PRO A 45 -12.65 -5.40 -4.84
CA PRO A 45 -13.30 -6.49 -4.12
C PRO A 45 -14.15 -7.38 -5.03
N MET A 46 -14.09 -8.68 -4.77
CA MET A 46 -14.82 -9.70 -5.52
C MET A 46 -15.32 -10.80 -4.58
N THR A 47 -16.60 -11.16 -4.69
CA THR A 47 -17.16 -12.29 -3.96
C THR A 47 -17.14 -13.52 -4.85
N ILE A 48 -16.56 -14.61 -4.35
CA ILE A 48 -16.47 -15.89 -5.08
C ILE A 48 -17.29 -16.95 -4.34
N ASP A 49 -18.02 -17.77 -5.09
CA ASP A 49 -18.74 -18.92 -4.52
C ASP A 49 -17.93 -20.19 -4.77
N ARG A 50 -17.62 -20.92 -3.70
CA ARG A 50 -16.88 -22.18 -3.76
C ARG A 50 -17.81 -23.35 -3.44
N LYS A 51 -17.85 -24.32 -4.35
CA LYS A 51 -18.48 -25.62 -4.10
C LYS A 51 -17.46 -26.53 -3.43
N GLU A 52 -17.74 -26.97 -2.20
CA GLU A 52 -16.95 -28.01 -1.55
C GLU A 52 -17.29 -29.37 -2.19
N GLU A 53 -16.43 -29.86 -3.09
CA GLU A 53 -16.64 -31.12 -3.82
C GLU A 53 -16.59 -32.37 -2.91
N ASN A 54 -16.04 -32.25 -1.69
CA ASN A 54 -15.79 -33.37 -0.79
C ASN A 54 -16.95 -33.76 0.16
N ARG A 55 -18.12 -33.10 0.08
CA ARG A 55 -19.31 -33.53 0.87
C ARG A 55 -20.31 -34.26 -0.03
N ALA A 56 -20.09 -35.56 -0.18
CA ALA A 56 -20.86 -36.50 -1.00
C ALA A 56 -22.39 -36.61 -0.70
N ALA A 57 -22.96 -35.76 0.16
CA ALA A 57 -24.40 -35.79 0.49
C ALA A 57 -25.08 -34.41 0.55
N ASN A 58 -24.32 -33.31 0.62
CA ASN A 58 -24.91 -31.97 0.68
C ASN A 58 -23.86 -30.90 0.31
N PRO A 59 -23.83 -30.39 -0.93
CA PRO A 59 -22.89 -29.34 -1.31
C PRO A 59 -23.22 -28.08 -0.50
N THR A 60 -22.33 -27.71 0.42
CA THR A 60 -22.42 -26.43 1.12
C THR A 60 -21.80 -25.37 0.22
N LEU A 61 -22.57 -24.38 -0.20
CA LEU A 61 -22.03 -23.20 -0.89
C LEU A 61 -21.36 -22.32 0.16
N SER A 62 -20.07 -22.06 -0.02
CA SER A 62 -19.33 -21.08 0.79
C SER A 62 -18.97 -19.89 -0.08
N SER A 63 -19.31 -18.68 0.37
CA SER A 63 -18.90 -17.45 -0.31
C SER A 63 -17.66 -16.87 0.37
N GLU A 64 -16.60 -16.62 -0.40
CA GLU A 64 -15.38 -15.98 0.07
C GLU A 64 -15.27 -14.55 -0.51
N PHE A 65 -14.74 -13.61 0.28
CA PHE A 65 -14.46 -12.25 -0.17
C PHE A 65 -12.97 -12.11 -0.43
N ILE A 66 -12.62 -11.70 -1.65
CA ILE A 66 -11.24 -11.51 -2.09
C ILE A 66 -11.07 -10.06 -2.54
N GLU A 67 -9.92 -9.48 -2.23
CA GLU A 67 -9.60 -8.11 -2.60
C GLU A 67 -8.20 -8.04 -3.21
N LEU A 68 -8.08 -7.36 -4.35
CA LEU A 68 -6.80 -7.00 -4.93
C LEU A 68 -6.56 -5.50 -4.72
N LYS A 69 -5.44 -5.15 -4.07
CA LYS A 69 -5.02 -3.76 -3.88
C LYS A 69 -4.00 -3.37 -4.94
N ARG A 70 -4.21 -2.22 -5.58
CA ARG A 70 -3.28 -1.61 -6.53
C ARG A 70 -3.07 -0.15 -6.20
N GLN A 71 -1.92 0.38 -6.62
CA GLN A 71 -1.57 1.78 -6.47
C GLN A 71 -1.46 2.41 -7.85
N VAL A 72 -1.97 3.63 -7.98
CA VAL A 72 -1.81 4.49 -9.15
C VAL A 72 -1.01 5.71 -8.70
N SER A 73 0.15 5.91 -9.31
CA SER A 73 0.89 7.15 -9.09
C SER A 73 0.31 8.27 -9.95
N PHE A 74 0.29 9.46 -9.35
CA PHE A 74 0.00 10.72 -10.03
C PHE A 74 1.18 11.69 -9.89
N ALA A 75 2.38 11.20 -9.57
CA ALA A 75 3.54 12.06 -9.32
C ALA A 75 4.00 12.86 -10.55
N ASP A 76 3.62 12.40 -11.75
CA ASP A 76 3.87 13.02 -13.04
C ASP A 76 2.75 13.97 -13.50
N LEU A 77 1.67 14.09 -12.72
CA LEU A 77 0.48 14.86 -13.09
C LEU A 77 0.39 16.15 -12.25
N ASP A 78 0.02 17.26 -12.89
CA ASP A 78 -0.36 18.49 -12.23
C ASP A 78 -1.88 18.52 -12.01
N LEU A 79 -2.32 18.16 -10.79
CA LEU A 79 -3.75 18.10 -10.48
C LEU A 79 -4.44 19.47 -10.39
N ALA A 80 -3.70 20.58 -10.58
CA ALA A 80 -4.30 21.89 -10.82
C ALA A 80 -4.81 22.03 -12.27
N ASP A 81 -4.28 21.25 -13.21
CA ASP A 81 -4.76 21.17 -14.60
C ASP A 81 -5.89 20.14 -14.73
N TYR A 82 -6.99 20.56 -15.37
CA TYR A 82 -8.11 19.69 -15.67
C TYR A 82 -7.72 18.51 -16.57
N ALA A 83 -6.80 18.70 -17.52
CA ALA A 83 -6.37 17.63 -18.41
C ALA A 83 -5.71 16.48 -17.63
N ASP A 84 -4.88 16.81 -16.64
CA ASP A 84 -4.17 15.85 -15.81
C ASP A 84 -5.09 15.18 -14.79
N VAL A 85 -6.16 15.86 -14.34
CA VAL A 85 -7.23 15.22 -13.56
C VAL A 85 -7.94 14.13 -14.38
N VAL A 86 -8.26 14.41 -15.64
CA VAL A 86 -8.90 13.44 -16.55
C VAL A 86 -7.96 12.25 -16.82
N GLU A 87 -6.67 12.50 -16.98
CA GLU A 87 -5.65 11.45 -17.11
C GLU A 87 -5.59 10.56 -15.86
N LEU A 88 -5.61 11.14 -14.65
CA LEU A 88 -5.67 10.37 -13.41
C LEU A 88 -6.94 9.50 -13.34
N GLU A 89 -8.10 10.04 -13.71
CA GLU A 89 -9.35 9.27 -13.76
C GLU A 89 -9.24 8.09 -14.72
N ALA A 90 -8.68 8.30 -15.92
CA ALA A 90 -8.47 7.24 -16.90
C ALA A 90 -7.53 6.14 -16.36
N ARG A 91 -6.45 6.51 -15.65
CA ARG A 91 -5.53 5.57 -15.01
C ARG A 91 -6.22 4.75 -13.91
N ILE A 92 -7.03 5.40 -13.07
CA ILE A 92 -7.82 4.72 -12.04
C ILE A 92 -8.76 3.70 -12.66
N GLU A 93 -9.50 4.09 -13.70
CA GLU A 93 -10.40 3.18 -14.40
C GLU A 93 -9.67 1.99 -15.03
N ALA A 94 -8.54 2.24 -15.68
CA ALA A 94 -7.75 1.18 -16.31
C ALA A 94 -7.25 0.16 -15.29
N VAL A 95 -6.70 0.62 -14.16
CA VAL A 95 -6.22 -0.26 -13.09
C VAL A 95 -7.36 -1.00 -12.40
N ALA A 96 -8.51 -0.35 -12.17
CA ALA A 96 -9.70 -1.01 -11.63
C ALA A 96 -10.20 -2.14 -12.56
N LYS A 97 -10.33 -1.85 -13.86
CA LYS A 97 -10.73 -2.84 -14.88
C LYS A 97 -9.76 -4.01 -14.92
N ASN A 98 -8.46 -3.75 -15.02
CA ASN A 98 -7.42 -4.78 -15.05
C ASN A 98 -7.44 -5.64 -13.79
N SER A 99 -7.54 -5.03 -12.61
CA SER A 99 -7.56 -5.76 -11.32
C SER A 99 -8.73 -6.73 -11.22
N CYS A 100 -9.92 -6.30 -11.64
CA CYS A 100 -11.11 -7.15 -11.64
C CYS A 100 -11.04 -8.26 -12.70
N HIS A 101 -10.43 -7.97 -13.86
CA HIS A 101 -10.17 -9.01 -14.86
C HIS A 101 -9.21 -10.08 -14.33
N MET A 102 -8.09 -9.67 -13.72
CA MET A 102 -7.15 -10.59 -13.09
C MET A 102 -7.82 -11.47 -12.02
N LEU A 103 -8.64 -10.87 -11.16
CA LEU A 103 -9.39 -11.64 -10.16
C LEU A 103 -10.33 -12.65 -10.82
N SER A 104 -11.02 -12.29 -11.91
CA SER A 104 -11.91 -13.22 -12.63
C SER A 104 -11.17 -14.36 -13.35
N GLU A 105 -9.92 -14.14 -13.75
CA GLU A 105 -9.07 -15.17 -14.33
C GLU A 105 -8.56 -16.15 -13.27
N MET A 106 -8.21 -15.63 -12.09
CA MET A 106 -7.76 -16.45 -10.96
C MET A 106 -8.90 -17.25 -10.32
N PHE A 107 -10.12 -16.70 -10.33
CA PHE A 107 -11.31 -17.27 -9.70
C PHE A 107 -12.47 -17.33 -10.70
N PRO A 108 -12.46 -18.31 -11.63
CA PRO A 108 -13.49 -18.42 -12.65
C PRO A 108 -14.87 -18.74 -12.06
N PHE A 109 -15.89 -18.04 -12.54
CA PHE A 109 -17.26 -18.10 -12.04
C PHE A 109 -18.14 -19.07 -12.83
N ASP A 110 -19.11 -19.70 -12.16
CA ASP A 110 -20.21 -20.40 -12.82
C ASP A 110 -21.36 -19.44 -13.15
N GLY A 111 -21.33 -18.87 -14.36
CA GLY A 111 -22.48 -18.15 -14.96
C GLY A 111 -22.73 -16.72 -14.47
N SER A 112 -22.32 -16.34 -13.26
CA SER A 112 -22.48 -14.99 -12.70
C SER A 112 -21.31 -14.03 -12.97
N GLY A 113 -20.22 -14.53 -13.56
CA GLY A 113 -18.93 -13.81 -13.61
C GLY A 113 -18.97 -12.43 -14.25
N LYS A 114 -19.76 -12.22 -15.30
CA LYS A 114 -19.88 -10.88 -15.94
C LYS A 114 -20.46 -9.83 -14.99
N MET A 115 -21.47 -10.21 -14.20
CA MET A 115 -22.09 -9.30 -13.23
C MET A 115 -21.14 -9.02 -12.07
N GLU A 116 -20.40 -10.03 -11.62
CA GLU A 116 -19.45 -9.85 -10.51
C GLU A 116 -18.23 -9.02 -10.94
N ILE A 117 -17.71 -9.21 -12.15
CA ILE A 117 -16.67 -8.34 -12.74
C ILE A 117 -17.16 -6.88 -12.77
N HIS A 118 -18.39 -6.63 -13.25
CA HIS A 118 -18.94 -5.28 -13.30
C HIS A 118 -19.10 -4.66 -11.90
N ARG A 119 -19.55 -5.44 -10.91
CA ARG A 119 -19.65 -4.98 -9.51
C ARG A 119 -18.27 -4.68 -8.93
N CYS A 120 -17.29 -5.53 -9.18
CA CYS A 120 -15.90 -5.32 -8.80
C CYS A 120 -15.39 -4.01 -9.37
N GLN A 121 -15.55 -3.77 -10.68
CA GLN A 121 -15.08 -2.54 -11.33
C GLN A 121 -15.70 -1.29 -10.72
N LYS A 122 -17.02 -1.29 -10.51
CA LYS A 122 -17.73 -0.15 -9.90
C LYS A 122 -17.23 0.14 -8.48
N ARG A 123 -17.04 -0.91 -7.66
CA ARG A 123 -16.52 -0.77 -6.29
C ARG A 123 -15.05 -0.31 -6.28
N ALA A 124 -14.25 -0.84 -7.20
CA ALA A 124 -12.84 -0.49 -7.34
C ALA A 124 -12.65 0.99 -7.69
N ILE A 125 -13.39 1.50 -8.67
CA ILE A 125 -13.37 2.93 -9.01
C ILE A 125 -13.86 3.75 -7.81
N ALA A 126 -14.96 3.36 -7.18
CA ALA A 126 -15.50 4.08 -6.02
C ALA A 126 -14.51 4.17 -4.85
N SER A 127 -13.70 3.13 -4.62
CA SER A 127 -12.69 3.10 -3.55
C SER A 127 -11.59 4.17 -3.71
N ALA A 128 -11.37 4.63 -4.94
CA ALA A 128 -10.35 5.60 -5.28
C ALA A 128 -10.87 7.04 -5.38
N LEU A 129 -12.19 7.25 -5.46
CA LEU A 129 -12.78 8.58 -5.65
C LEU A 129 -12.43 9.54 -4.52
N GLU A 130 -12.57 9.12 -3.26
CA GLU A 130 -12.28 9.97 -2.10
C GLU A 130 -10.81 10.42 -2.10
N GLN A 131 -9.88 9.49 -2.35
CA GLN A 131 -8.44 9.79 -2.42
C GLN A 131 -8.11 10.74 -3.59
N LYS A 132 -8.74 10.54 -4.76
CA LYS A 132 -8.60 11.41 -5.92
C LYS A 132 -9.08 12.83 -5.61
N GLU A 133 -10.27 12.98 -5.02
CA GLU A 133 -10.80 14.31 -4.66
C GLU A 133 -9.93 15.01 -3.60
N LEU A 134 -9.38 14.28 -2.63
CA LEU A 134 -8.41 14.81 -1.67
C LEU A 134 -7.12 15.28 -2.35
N ALA A 135 -6.59 14.51 -3.30
CA ALA A 135 -5.40 14.87 -4.06
C ALA A 135 -5.63 16.13 -4.92
N ILE A 136 -6.78 16.24 -5.58
CA ILE A 136 -7.17 17.44 -6.34
C ILE A 136 -7.31 18.65 -5.40
N ALA A 137 -7.94 18.46 -4.24
CA ALA A 137 -8.11 19.54 -3.27
C ALA A 137 -6.77 20.04 -2.71
N ALA A 138 -5.78 19.16 -2.55
CA ALA A 138 -4.44 19.52 -2.07
C ALA A 138 -3.59 20.26 -3.13
N ALA A 139 -3.94 20.15 -4.42
CA ALA A 139 -3.23 20.82 -5.52
C ALA A 139 -3.75 22.23 -5.83
N ARG A 140 -4.84 22.67 -5.18
CA ARG A 140 -5.46 23.99 -5.35
C ARG A 140 -5.01 24.97 -4.26
#